data_AF-A0A059F135-F1
#
_entry.id   AF-A0A059F135-F1
#
_cell.length_a   1.000
_cell.length_b   1.000
_cell.length_c   1.000
_cell.angle_alpha   90.00
_cell.angle_beta   90.00
_cell.angle_gamma   90.00
#
_symmetry.space_group_name_H-M   'P 1'
#
loop_
_entity.id
_entity.type
_entity.pdbx_description
1 polymer ?
#
loop_
_entity_poly.entity_id
_entity_poly.type
_entity_poly.pdbx_seq_one_letter_code
_entity_poly.pdbx_strand_id
1 'polypeptide(L)'
;MLLFLFYVNSIKIKHKASGKYLKIYNLDIKTTHESSEASKVSLDEIDKQNNIYIIQFENKVFDNYGGEGPGSIKLYPRHGNYNQRFQIERTDDGIRLEQGKLKNLLKHHIKKNF
;
A
#
# COMPACT_ATOMS: atom_id res chain seq x y z
N MET A 1 -10.12 0.35 33.36
CA MET A 1 -9.91 1.43 32.37
C MET A 1 -9.21 0.82 31.16
N LEU A 2 -9.92 0.56 30.07
CA LEU A 2 -9.29 0.12 28.82
C LEU A 2 -9.18 1.34 27.89
N LEU A 3 -7.95 1.78 27.65
CA LEU A 3 -7.65 2.82 26.69
C LEU A 3 -7.62 2.19 25.29
N PHE A 4 -8.67 2.40 24.50
CA PHE A 4 -8.66 2.02 23.08
C PHE A 4 -8.20 3.21 22.25
N LEU A 5 -6.91 3.25 21.90
CA LEU A 5 -6.37 4.20 20.92
C LEU A 5 -6.60 3.62 19.51
N PHE A 6 -7.80 3.82 18.94
CA PHE A 6 -8.05 3.52 17.53
C PHE A 6 -7.61 4.68 16.64
N TYR A 7 -6.30 4.89 16.50
CA TYR A 7 -5.77 5.74 15.42
C TYR A 7 -5.53 4.89 14.18
N VAL A 8 -6.61 4.45 13.52
CA VAL A 8 -6.50 3.97 12.15
C VAL A 8 -6.86 5.14 11.25
N ASN A 9 -5.85 5.93 10.88
CA ASN A 9 -5.99 6.94 9.83
C ASN A 9 -6.30 6.20 8.52
N SER A 10 -7.58 6.00 8.26
CA SER A 10 -8.05 5.36 7.05
C SER A 10 -8.20 6.41 5.94
N ILE A 11 -7.65 6.13 4.77
CA ILE A 11 -7.67 7.01 3.61
C ILE A 11 -8.49 6.40 2.48
N LYS A 12 -8.96 7.25 1.57
CA LYS A 12 -9.51 6.84 0.27
C LYS A 12 -8.49 7.19 -0.80
N ILE A 13 -8.22 6.24 -1.70
CA ILE A 13 -7.29 6.44 -2.81
C ILE A 13 -8.10 6.89 -4.04
N LYS A 14 -7.75 8.04 -4.62
CA LYS A 14 -8.36 8.58 -5.84
C LYS A 14 -7.32 8.61 -6.95
N HIS A 15 -7.63 8.00 -8.08
CA HIS A 15 -6.77 8.07 -9.26
C HIS A 15 -6.95 9.43 -9.95
N LYS A 16 -5.90 10.27 -9.92
CA LYS A 16 -5.93 11.66 -10.40
C LYS A 16 -6.50 11.80 -11.81
N ALA A 17 -5.98 11.04 -12.79
CA ALA A 17 -6.35 11.20 -14.20
C ALA A 17 -7.81 10.83 -14.47
N SER A 18 -8.31 9.74 -13.88
CA SER A 18 -9.70 9.29 -14.10
C SER A 18 -10.74 9.92 -13.17
N GLY A 19 -10.28 10.56 -12.08
CA GLY A 19 -11.14 11.03 -10.99
C GLY A 19 -11.82 9.92 -10.17
N LYS A 20 -11.63 8.64 -10.52
CA LYS A 20 -12.25 7.51 -9.82
C LYS A 20 -11.54 7.18 -8.52
N TYR A 21 -12.31 6.72 -7.54
CA TYR A 21 -11.84 6.19 -6.27
C TYR A 21 -11.66 4.68 -6.34
N LEU A 22 -10.72 4.17 -5.54
CA LEU A 22 -10.55 2.76 -5.25
C LEU A 22 -11.82 2.20 -4.56
N LYS A 23 -12.34 1.09 -5.08
CA LYS A 23 -13.44 0.33 -4.48
C LYS A 23 -13.06 -1.14 -4.43
N ILE A 24 -13.17 -1.75 -3.27
CA ILE A 24 -12.92 -3.16 -3.04
C ILE A 24 -14.27 -3.83 -2.85
N TYR A 25 -14.54 -4.88 -3.65
CA TYR A 25 -15.78 -5.65 -3.60
C TYR A 25 -15.46 -7.13 -3.74
N ASN A 26 -15.82 -7.95 -2.76
CA ASN A 26 -15.53 -9.40 -2.76
C ASN A 26 -14.07 -9.73 -3.07
N LEU A 27 -13.12 -8.99 -2.47
CA LEU A 27 -11.68 -9.10 -2.67
C LEU A 27 -11.15 -8.64 -4.04
N ASP A 28 -12.02 -8.19 -4.95
CA ASP A 28 -11.62 -7.59 -6.20
C ASP A 28 -11.35 -6.09 -6.04
N ILE A 29 -10.27 -5.63 -6.65
CA ILE A 29 -9.93 -4.21 -6.75
C ILE A 29 -10.64 -3.62 -7.98
N LYS A 30 -11.57 -2.70 -7.73
CA LYS A 30 -12.38 -1.99 -8.72
C LYS A 30 -12.24 -0.48 -8.52
N THR A 31 -12.98 0.28 -9.32
CA THR A 31 -13.05 1.74 -9.21
C THR A 31 -14.49 2.24 -9.24
N THR A 32 -14.75 3.40 -8.64
CA THR A 32 -16.06 4.07 -8.61
C THR A 32 -15.88 5.59 -8.76
N HIS A 33 -16.88 6.29 -9.29
CA HIS A 33 -16.90 7.76 -9.28
C HIS A 33 -17.40 8.32 -7.93
N GLU A 34 -18.14 7.51 -7.17
CA GLU A 34 -18.79 7.93 -5.93
C GLU A 34 -17.85 7.81 -4.73
N SER A 35 -17.53 8.94 -4.09
CA SER A 35 -16.69 8.93 -2.90
C SER A 35 -17.32 8.14 -1.75
N SER A 36 -18.64 8.12 -1.63
CA SER A 36 -19.37 7.36 -0.60
C SER A 36 -19.16 5.86 -0.72
N GLU A 37 -18.97 5.34 -1.93
CA GLU A 37 -18.72 3.93 -2.21
C GLU A 37 -17.23 3.54 -2.18
N ALA A 38 -16.34 4.52 -2.06
CA ALA A 38 -14.92 4.28 -2.03
C ALA A 38 -14.50 3.51 -0.78
N SER A 39 -13.67 2.49 -0.97
CA SER A 39 -13.12 1.72 0.13
C SER A 39 -12.10 2.56 0.91
N LYS A 40 -12.15 2.40 2.23
CA LYS A 40 -11.16 2.96 3.14
C LYS A 40 -10.06 1.94 3.37
N VAL A 41 -8.82 2.38 3.24
CA VAL A 41 -7.62 1.58 3.50
C VAL A 41 -6.76 2.29 4.54
N SER A 42 -5.96 1.55 5.30
CA SER A 42 -4.94 2.13 6.18
C SER A 42 -3.56 1.95 5.57
N LEU A 43 -2.65 2.86 5.92
CA LEU A 43 -1.24 2.74 5.61
C LEU A 43 -0.50 2.33 6.88
N ASP A 44 0.13 1.16 6.85
CA ASP A 44 1.02 0.71 7.91
C ASP A 44 2.47 1.03 7.51
N GLU A 45 3.16 1.83 8.32
CA GLU A 45 4.52 2.29 8.06
C GLU A 45 5.51 1.15 8.38
N ILE A 46 6.32 0.77 7.40
CA ILE A 46 7.33 -0.29 7.55
C ILE A 46 8.72 0.31 7.66
N ASP A 47 8.99 1.37 6.90
CA ASP A 47 10.26 2.08 6.91
C ASP A 47 10.00 3.55 6.59
N LYS A 48 10.06 4.38 7.63
CA LYS A 48 9.83 5.81 7.55
C LYS A 48 10.86 6.53 6.69
N GLN A 49 12.13 6.12 6.77
CA GLN A 49 13.23 6.78 6.07
C GLN A 49 13.07 6.65 4.56
N ASN A 50 12.61 5.48 4.10
CA ASN A 50 12.41 5.18 2.69
C ASN A 50 10.95 5.32 2.24
N ASN A 51 10.05 5.84 3.09
CA ASN A 51 8.62 5.98 2.82
C ASN A 51 7.95 4.66 2.33
N ILE A 52 8.27 3.56 3.00
CA ILE A 52 7.74 2.23 2.66
C ILE A 52 6.55 1.90 3.57
N TYR A 53 5.44 1.52 2.94
CA TYR A 53 4.18 1.21 3.62
C TYR A 53 3.57 -0.10 3.11
N ILE A 54 2.71 -0.69 3.95
CA ILE A 54 1.75 -1.72 3.54
C ILE A 54 0.37 -1.08 3.49
N ILE A 55 -0.34 -1.27 2.37
CA ILE A 55 -1.73 -0.80 2.21
C ILE A 55 -2.65 -1.91 2.71
N GLN A 56 -3.36 -1.65 3.80
CA GLN A 56 -4.22 -2.62 4.47
C GLN A 56 -5.71 -2.31 4.23
N PHE A 57 -6.46 -3.37 3.94
CA PHE A 57 -7.91 -3.36 3.85
C PHE A 57 -8.44 -4.50 4.73
N GLU A 58 -9.14 -4.15 5.80
CA GLU A 58 -9.61 -5.10 6.82
C GLU A 58 -8.45 -6.00 7.32
N ASN A 59 -8.56 -7.32 7.15
CA ASN A 59 -7.55 -8.31 7.53
C ASN A 59 -6.61 -8.74 6.38
N LYS A 60 -6.60 -7.99 5.27
CA LYS A 60 -5.79 -8.27 4.08
C LYS A 60 -4.96 -7.06 3.66
N VAL A 61 -4.00 -7.30 2.79
CA VAL A 61 -3.11 -6.28 2.27
C VAL A 61 -3.03 -6.34 0.75
N PHE A 62 -2.67 -5.21 0.16
CA PHE A 62 -2.38 -5.14 -1.27
C PHE A 62 -1.12 -5.94 -1.54
N ASP A 63 -1.19 -6.83 -2.52
CA ASP A 63 -0.16 -7.82 -2.80
C ASP A 63 0.04 -7.94 -4.31
N ASN A 64 1.28 -7.85 -4.77
CA ASN A 64 1.60 -8.21 -6.16
C ASN A 64 1.63 -9.73 -6.32
N TYR A 65 0.63 -10.26 -7.03
CA TYR A 65 0.61 -11.66 -7.39
C TYR A 65 1.64 -11.96 -8.50
N GLY A 66 2.65 -12.77 -8.18
CA GLY A 66 3.74 -13.12 -9.12
C GLY A 66 5.16 -12.99 -8.54
N GLY A 67 5.29 -12.60 -7.27
CA GLY A 67 6.53 -12.72 -6.49
C GLY A 67 7.61 -11.67 -6.81
N GLU A 68 7.76 -11.22 -8.06
CA GLU A 68 8.89 -10.35 -8.46
C GLU A 68 8.66 -9.39 -9.66
N GLY A 69 7.42 -9.18 -10.14
CA GLY A 69 7.14 -8.36 -11.34
C GLY A 69 5.87 -7.51 -11.26
N PRO A 70 5.50 -6.75 -12.32
CA PRO A 70 4.33 -5.86 -12.38
C PRO A 70 3.01 -6.64 -12.54
N GLY A 71 2.83 -7.71 -11.76
CA GLY A 71 1.61 -8.49 -11.76
C GLY A 71 0.41 -7.68 -11.25
N SER A 72 -0.79 -8.21 -11.46
CA SER A 72 -2.01 -7.62 -10.93
C SER A 72 -1.92 -7.51 -9.40
N ILE A 73 -2.29 -6.34 -8.86
CA ILE A 73 -2.48 -6.20 -7.41
C ILE A 73 -3.73 -6.98 -7.01
N LYS A 74 -3.60 -7.81 -5.98
CA LYS A 74 -4.68 -8.57 -5.35
C LYS A 74 -4.69 -8.32 -3.84
N LEU A 75 -5.71 -8.84 -3.16
CA LEU A 75 -5.80 -8.81 -1.71
C LEU A 75 -5.47 -10.18 -1.13
N TYR A 76 -4.42 -10.25 -0.31
CA TYR A 76 -3.97 -11.46 0.37
C TYR A 76 -3.75 -11.23 1.86
N PRO A 77 -3.72 -12.30 2.67
CA PRO A 77 -3.22 -12.21 4.04
C PRO A 77 -1.81 -11.62 4.07
N ARG A 78 -1.54 -10.80 5.09
CA ARG A 78 -0.21 -10.24 5.30
C ARG A 78 0.78 -11.36 5.63
N HIS A 79 1.87 -11.43 4.87
CA HIS A 79 3.00 -12.34 5.11
C HIS A 79 4.36 -11.62 5.05
N GLY A 80 4.37 -10.29 4.91
CA GLY A 80 5.55 -9.44 5.14
C GLY A 80 6.60 -9.43 4.02
N ASN A 81 6.36 -10.16 2.93
CA ASN A 81 7.26 -10.18 1.78
C ASN A 81 7.23 -8.85 1.02
N TYR A 82 8.27 -8.63 0.20
CA TYR A 82 8.45 -7.38 -0.55
C TYR A 82 7.31 -7.06 -1.53
N ASN A 83 6.59 -8.05 -2.02
CA ASN A 83 5.44 -7.87 -2.93
C ASN A 83 4.22 -7.22 -2.25
N GLN A 84 4.22 -7.10 -0.91
CA GLN A 84 3.19 -6.42 -0.13
C GLN A 84 3.55 -4.97 0.25
N ARG A 85 4.75 -4.51 -0.15
CA ARG A 85 5.30 -3.21 0.24
C ARG A 85 5.23 -2.22 -0.92
N PHE A 86 4.89 -0.98 -0.60
CA PHE A 86 4.76 0.12 -1.54
C PHE A 86 5.58 1.29 -1.05
N GLN A 87 6.36 1.89 -1.95
CA GLN A 87 7.00 3.17 -1.70
C GLN A 87 6.02 4.27 -2.10
N ILE A 88 5.82 5.24 -1.19
CA ILE A 88 4.95 6.38 -1.43
C ILE A 88 5.83 7.58 -1.74
N GLU A 89 5.72 8.10 -2.95
CA GLU A 89 6.51 9.25 -3.41
C GLU A 89 5.59 10.44 -3.67
N ARG A 90 6.02 11.63 -3.22
CA ARG A 90 5.39 12.88 -3.62
C ARG A 90 6.02 13.35 -4.92
N THR A 91 5.18 13.71 -5.87
CA THR A 91 5.57 14.30 -7.15
C THR A 91 4.89 15.66 -7.29
N ASP A 92 5.34 16.49 -8.24
CA ASP A 92 4.70 17.78 -8.55
C ASP A 92 3.21 17.62 -8.90
N ASP A 93 2.85 16.43 -9.38
CA ASP A 93 1.52 16.05 -9.79
C ASP A 93 0.72 15.27 -8.75
N GLY A 94 1.26 15.01 -7.56
CA GLY A 94 0.52 14.38 -6.47
C GLY A 94 1.30 13.25 -5.81
N ILE A 95 0.66 12.08 -5.66
CA ILE A 95 1.26 10.93 -4.98
C ILE A 95 1.37 9.78 -5.97
N ARG A 96 2.58 9.21 -6.05
CA ARG A 96 2.87 7.99 -6.80
C ARG A 96 3.05 6.84 -5.82
N LEU A 97 2.34 5.75 -6.07
CA LEU A 97 2.49 4.49 -5.35
C LEU A 97 3.38 3.59 -6.18
N GLU A 98 4.64 3.49 -5.80
CA GLU A 98 5.59 2.60 -6.48
C GLU A 98 5.59 1.23 -5.83
N GLN A 99 5.38 0.21 -6.66
CA GLN A 99 5.49 -1.18 -6.25
C GLN A 99 6.74 -1.76 -6.92
N GLY A 100 7.69 -2.30 -6.15
CA GLY A 100 8.95 -2.74 -6.73
C GLY A 100 9.90 -3.42 -5.75
N LYS A 101 10.97 -4.00 -6.31
CA LYS A 101 12.03 -4.77 -5.63
C LYS A 101 12.81 -3.89 -4.64
N LEU A 102 12.23 -3.55 -3.49
CA LEU A 102 12.91 -2.94 -2.35
C LEU A 102 14.10 -3.80 -1.84
N LYS A 103 14.25 -5.03 -2.36
CA LYS A 103 15.47 -5.87 -2.24
C LYS A 103 16.77 -5.08 -2.46
N ASN A 104 16.83 -4.06 -3.33
CA ASN A 104 18.09 -3.34 -3.61
C ASN A 104 18.34 -2.11 -2.72
N LEU A 105 17.28 -1.44 -2.22
CA LEU A 105 17.41 -0.33 -1.26
C LEU A 105 17.92 -0.82 0.09
N LEU A 106 17.47 -2.00 0.55
CA LEU A 106 17.90 -2.58 1.83
C LEU A 106 19.23 -3.36 1.75
N LYS A 107 19.67 -3.80 0.56
CA LYS A 107 20.99 -4.45 0.39
C LYS A 107 22.17 -3.49 0.56
N HIS A 108 21.98 -2.19 0.33
CA HIS A 108 23.02 -1.19 0.54
C HIS A 108 23.25 -0.82 2.02
N HIS A 109 22.38 -1.26 2.94
CA HIS A 109 22.55 -1.06 4.38
C HIS A 109 23.10 -2.30 5.12
N ILE A 110 23.19 -3.47 4.49
CA ILE A 110 23.76 -4.68 5.11
C ILE A 110 25.25 -4.86 4.74
N LYS A 111 25.78 -4.10 3.76
CA LYS A 111 27.21 -4.09 3.44
C LYS A 111 27.91 -2.86 4.03
N LYS A 112 28.03 -2.82 5.36
CA LYS A 112 29.11 -2.12 6.08
C LYS A 112 28.90 -2.40 7.56
N ASN A 113 29.65 -3.39 8.07
CA ASN A 113 30.15 -3.54 9.43
C ASN A 113 30.57 -5.01 9.63
N PHE A 114 31.61 -5.40 8.91
CA PHE A 114 32.59 -6.39 9.36
C PHE A 114 33.96 -5.80 9.03
#